data_AF-F4RZ78-F1
#
_entry.id   AF-F4RZ78-F1
#
_cell.length_a   1.000
_cell.length_b   1.000
_cell.length_c   1.000
_cell.angle_alpha   90.00
_cell.angle_beta   90.00
_cell.angle_gamma   90.00
#
_symmetry.space_group_name_H-M   'P 1'
#
loop_
_entity.id
_entity.type
_entity.pdbx_description
1 polymer ?
#
loop_
_entity_poly.entity_id
_entity_poly.type
_entity_poly.pdbx_seq_one_letter_code
_entity_poly.pdbx_strand_id
1 'polypeptide(L)'
;MTQSQIFKRVPISTRSQSSIDQPNQLHRSAPPTTAPPTTSKLDPTSQPKRRGRWKWSDLFTPFYLPRYDGTYNVGTLTLELPIPDSIPSQADNPLRLKENPNGPAFELNTSLMTIYYPTQATKAVSSGPTWITVSQIKGYFKFAGLDLIKRIIALPLVFLATARIKLPTLGSVPIAPSPSKHNLVLFCHGLTGNRTCYSQYCGQLAARGYVVAAIEHRDRSGAHTVVNSSTRP
;
A
#
# COMPACT_ATOMS: atom_id res chain seq x y z
N MET A 1 -7.47 69.07 13.26
CA MET A 1 -8.67 68.22 13.13
C MET A 1 -8.32 66.86 13.70
N THR A 2 -8.86 66.61 14.88
CA THR A 2 -8.56 65.50 15.78
C THR A 2 -9.60 64.41 15.55
N GLN A 3 -9.20 63.14 15.45
CA GLN A 3 -10.12 62.04 15.75
C GLN A 3 -9.44 60.97 16.60
N SER A 4 -10.00 60.86 17.81
CA SER A 4 -9.75 59.84 18.84
C SER A 4 -10.79 58.73 18.74
N GLN A 5 -10.37 57.47 18.80
CA GLN A 5 -11.20 56.31 19.20
C GLN A 5 -10.23 55.25 19.78
N ILE A 6 -9.90 55.31 21.08
CA ILE A 6 -10.50 54.53 22.18
C ILE A 6 -10.35 53.00 22.00
N PHE A 7 -9.27 52.45 22.55
CA PHE A 7 -9.06 51.03 22.82
C PHE A 7 -9.88 50.60 24.06
N LYS A 8 -10.80 49.65 23.92
CA LYS A 8 -11.48 48.99 25.05
C LYS A 8 -10.67 47.77 25.49
N ARG A 9 -10.16 47.80 26.73
CA ARG A 9 -9.56 46.66 27.43
C ARG A 9 -10.67 45.78 28.01
N VAL A 10 -10.60 44.47 27.76
CA VAL A 10 -11.44 43.46 28.40
C VAL A 10 -10.75 43.00 29.71
N PRO A 11 -11.44 42.96 30.86
CA PRO A 11 -10.82 42.61 32.14
C PRO A 11 -10.54 41.10 32.26
N ILE A 12 -9.33 40.78 32.70
CA ILE A 12 -8.85 39.44 33.05
C ILE A 12 -9.30 39.15 34.48
N SER A 13 -10.12 38.11 34.65
CA SER A 13 -10.52 37.60 35.97
C SER A 13 -9.44 36.67 36.53
N THR A 14 -8.85 37.07 37.65
CA THR A 14 -7.95 36.25 38.48
C THR A 14 -8.76 35.29 39.35
N ARG A 15 -8.56 33.98 39.22
CA ARG A 15 -8.98 32.99 40.22
C ARG A 15 -7.81 32.06 40.56
N SER A 16 -7.67 31.86 41.87
CA SER A 16 -6.59 31.27 42.66
C SER A 16 -5.89 30.03 42.10
N GLN A 17 -4.57 30.01 42.28
CA GLN A 17 -3.75 28.80 42.30
C GLN A 17 -4.14 27.90 43.49
N SER A 18 -4.34 26.61 43.22
CA SER A 18 -4.22 25.55 44.21
C SER A 18 -3.57 24.34 43.54
N SER A 19 -2.31 24.09 43.89
CA SER A 19 -1.57 22.86 43.55
C SER A 19 -2.25 21.65 44.16
N ILE A 20 -2.58 20.65 43.34
CA ILE A 20 -2.54 19.23 43.72
C ILE A 20 -2.06 18.45 42.50
N ASP A 21 -0.88 17.87 42.62
CA ASP A 21 -0.32 16.86 41.73
C ASP A 21 -1.31 15.69 41.54
N GLN A 22 -1.76 15.46 40.31
CA GLN A 22 -2.24 14.15 39.87
C GLN A 22 -1.70 13.84 38.48
N PRO A 23 -0.96 12.73 38.28
CA PRO A 23 -0.52 12.34 36.95
C PRO A 23 -1.73 11.93 36.11
N ASN A 24 -1.88 12.62 34.97
CA ASN A 24 -2.82 12.31 33.90
C ASN A 24 -2.73 10.82 33.54
N GLN A 25 -3.74 10.04 33.94
CA GLN A 25 -3.98 8.71 33.44
C GLN A 25 -4.30 8.84 31.95
N LEU A 26 -3.26 8.74 31.11
CA LEU A 26 -3.40 8.49 29.68
C LEU A 26 -4.26 7.24 29.54
N HIS A 27 -5.49 7.42 29.06
CA HIS A 27 -6.35 6.36 28.58
C HIS A 27 -5.64 5.71 27.38
N ARG A 28 -4.67 4.82 27.66
CA ARG A 28 -4.04 3.96 26.68
C ARG A 28 -5.14 3.04 26.18
N SER A 29 -5.79 3.42 25.08
CA SER A 29 -6.42 2.43 24.23
C SER A 29 -5.33 1.43 23.87
N ALA A 30 -5.52 0.18 24.30
CA ALA A 30 -4.65 -0.91 23.90
C ALA A 30 -4.52 -0.90 22.36
N PRO A 31 -3.35 -1.22 21.80
CA PRO A 31 -3.26 -1.49 20.37
C PRO A 31 -4.34 -2.54 20.02
N PRO A 32 -4.94 -2.51 18.82
CA PRO A 32 -5.82 -3.58 18.37
C PRO A 32 -4.99 -4.85 18.18
N THR A 33 -4.62 -5.48 19.30
CA THR A 33 -4.01 -6.80 19.39
C THR A 33 -5.15 -7.77 19.66
N THR A 34 -5.81 -8.14 18.58
CA THR A 34 -6.48 -9.43 18.49
C THR A 34 -6.40 -9.82 17.03
N ALA A 35 -5.50 -10.77 16.74
CA ALA A 35 -5.72 -11.62 15.58
C ALA A 35 -7.16 -12.15 15.67
N PRO A 36 -7.92 -12.20 14.56
CA PRO A 36 -9.32 -12.62 14.60
C PRO A 36 -9.42 -14.01 15.25
N PRO A 37 -10.43 -14.25 16.11
CA PRO A 37 -10.64 -15.56 16.72
C PRO A 37 -10.84 -16.60 15.62
N THR A 38 -9.96 -17.60 15.60
CA THR A 38 -10.05 -18.77 14.72
C THR A 38 -11.20 -19.66 15.21
N THR A 39 -12.45 -19.38 14.82
CA THR A 39 -13.62 -20.17 15.25
C THR A 39 -14.39 -20.86 14.12
N SER A 40 -13.84 -20.91 12.90
CA SER A 40 -14.24 -21.97 11.96
C SER A 40 -13.25 -23.12 12.08
N LYS A 41 -13.76 -24.33 12.39
CA LYS A 41 -13.01 -25.58 12.20
C LYS A 41 -12.67 -25.71 10.71
N LEU A 42 -11.57 -25.09 10.29
CA LEU A 42 -10.94 -25.36 9.00
C LEU A 42 -10.48 -26.81 9.02
N ASP A 43 -10.79 -27.56 7.96
CA ASP A 43 -10.30 -28.92 7.78
C ASP A 43 -8.76 -28.91 7.93
N PRO A 44 -8.17 -29.68 8.87
CA PRO A 44 -6.73 -29.67 9.12
C PRO A 44 -5.90 -30.05 7.89
N THR A 45 -6.49 -30.68 6.88
CA THR A 45 -5.83 -31.01 5.61
C THR A 45 -5.72 -29.83 4.62
N SER A 46 -6.47 -28.74 4.85
CA SER A 46 -6.50 -27.56 3.97
C SER A 46 -5.47 -26.47 4.31
N GLN A 47 -4.76 -26.61 5.43
CA GLN A 47 -3.78 -25.59 5.84
C GLN A 47 -2.59 -25.55 4.87
N PRO A 48 -2.21 -24.37 4.35
CA PRO A 48 -1.00 -24.23 3.58
C PRO A 48 0.19 -24.66 4.46
N LYS A 49 1.07 -25.52 3.92
CA LYS A 49 2.27 -25.95 4.64
C LYS A 49 3.07 -24.71 5.06
N ARG A 50 3.17 -24.46 6.36
CA ARG A 50 4.00 -23.40 6.94
C ARG A 50 5.42 -23.54 6.39
N ARG A 51 6.02 -22.43 5.95
CA ARG A 51 7.42 -22.46 5.54
C ARG A 51 8.26 -22.85 6.75
N GLY A 52 9.06 -23.90 6.58
CA GLY A 52 10.03 -24.31 7.60
C GLY A 52 11.15 -23.29 7.75
N ARG A 53 12.09 -23.59 8.66
CA ARG A 53 13.30 -22.78 8.86
C ARG A 53 14.04 -22.56 7.53
N TRP A 54 14.50 -21.33 7.31
CA TRP A 54 15.24 -20.93 6.10
C TRP A 54 16.35 -21.93 5.79
N LYS A 55 16.37 -22.42 4.55
CA LYS A 55 17.40 -23.34 4.07
C LYS A 55 18.49 -22.55 3.35
N TRP A 56 19.72 -23.00 3.44
CA TRP A 56 20.84 -22.40 2.69
C TRP A 56 20.62 -22.42 1.17
N SER A 57 19.83 -23.37 0.64
CA SER A 57 19.39 -23.40 -0.75
C SER A 57 18.55 -22.19 -1.17
N ASP A 58 17.90 -21.52 -0.22
CA ASP A 58 17.04 -20.36 -0.48
C ASP A 58 17.87 -19.10 -0.81
N LEU A 59 19.15 -19.05 -0.42
CA LEU A 59 20.10 -18.01 -0.87
C LEU A 59 20.46 -18.15 -2.36
N PHE A 60 20.40 -19.37 -2.89
CA PHE A 60 20.78 -19.69 -4.29
C PHE A 60 19.57 -19.92 -5.19
N THR A 61 18.36 -19.63 -4.71
CA THR A 61 17.16 -19.58 -5.54
C THR A 61 16.67 -18.13 -5.68
N PRO A 62 17.39 -17.28 -6.42
CA PRO A 62 17.15 -15.84 -6.47
C PRO A 62 15.89 -15.43 -7.27
N PHE A 63 15.15 -16.39 -7.83
CA PHE A 63 14.09 -16.13 -8.80
C PHE A 63 12.67 -16.40 -8.30
N TYR A 64 12.47 -16.63 -6.99
CA TYR A 64 11.12 -16.75 -6.42
C TYR A 64 10.97 -15.94 -5.14
N LEU A 65 9.77 -15.41 -4.94
CA LEU A 65 9.36 -14.85 -3.66
C LEU A 65 8.89 -15.98 -2.75
N PRO A 66 9.27 -15.99 -1.46
CA PRO A 66 8.83 -17.04 -0.57
C PRO A 66 7.32 -17.06 -0.39
N ARG A 67 6.73 -18.26 -0.24
CA ARG A 67 5.31 -18.39 0.09
C ARG A 67 4.98 -17.68 1.40
N TYR A 68 3.73 -17.25 1.53
CA TYR A 68 3.24 -16.61 2.74
C TYR A 68 2.94 -17.65 3.80
N ASP A 69 3.30 -17.33 5.04
CA ASP A 69 2.97 -18.15 6.20
C ASP A 69 1.61 -17.72 6.77
N GLY A 70 0.66 -18.64 6.81
CA GLY A 70 -0.66 -18.42 7.38
C GLY A 70 -1.60 -19.61 7.17
N THR A 71 -2.82 -19.48 7.66
CA THR A 71 -3.87 -20.50 7.56
C THR A 71 -4.57 -20.51 6.21
N TYR A 72 -4.49 -19.41 5.46
CA TYR A 72 -5.11 -19.24 4.15
C TYR A 72 -4.06 -19.14 3.06
N ASN A 73 -4.40 -19.63 1.85
CA ASN A 73 -3.69 -19.21 0.65
C ASN A 73 -4.04 -17.75 0.35
N VAL A 74 -3.30 -17.11 -0.54
CA VAL A 74 -3.49 -15.69 -0.84
C VAL A 74 -3.90 -15.50 -2.29
N GLY A 75 -5.06 -14.90 -2.49
CA GLY A 75 -5.51 -14.41 -3.77
C GLY A 75 -5.03 -12.98 -4.02
N THR A 76 -4.87 -12.61 -5.28
CA THR A 76 -4.62 -11.20 -5.67
C THR A 76 -5.55 -10.74 -6.78
N LEU A 77 -6.05 -9.52 -6.61
CA LEU A 77 -6.87 -8.82 -7.60
C LEU A 77 -6.33 -7.41 -7.76
N THR A 78 -6.02 -6.99 -9.00
CA THR A 78 -5.62 -5.60 -9.28
C THR A 78 -6.80 -4.87 -9.89
N LEU A 79 -7.18 -3.75 -9.31
CA LEU A 79 -8.29 -2.91 -9.74
C LEU A 79 -7.79 -1.50 -10.02
N GLU A 80 -8.26 -0.93 -11.12
CA GLU A 80 -8.16 0.49 -11.40
C GLU A 80 -9.57 1.05 -11.42
N LEU A 81 -9.89 1.92 -10.46
CA LEU A 81 -11.22 2.47 -10.28
C LEU A 81 -11.22 3.95 -10.71
N PRO A 82 -12.15 4.39 -11.55
CA PRO A 82 -12.31 5.81 -11.86
C PRO A 82 -12.81 6.58 -10.64
N ILE A 83 -12.35 7.81 -10.47
CA ILE A 83 -12.82 8.73 -9.44
C ILE A 83 -13.69 9.80 -10.14
N PRO A 84 -15.00 9.89 -9.82
CA PRO A 84 -15.97 10.68 -10.59
C PRO A 84 -15.65 12.17 -10.68
N ASP A 85 -15.13 12.74 -9.60
CA ASP A 85 -14.71 14.13 -9.52
C ASP A 85 -13.21 14.13 -9.30
N SER A 86 -12.44 14.69 -10.23
CA SER A 86 -11.02 14.96 -9.99
C SER A 86 -10.94 15.85 -8.76
N ILE A 87 -10.64 15.29 -7.60
CA ILE A 87 -10.54 16.07 -6.37
C ILE A 87 -9.35 17.00 -6.57
N PRO A 88 -9.55 18.32 -6.80
CA PRO A 88 -8.42 19.22 -6.89
C PRO A 88 -7.71 19.14 -5.54
N SER A 89 -6.38 19.15 -5.55
CA SER A 89 -5.59 19.29 -4.33
C SER A 89 -6.21 20.44 -3.51
N GLN A 90 -6.83 20.12 -2.36
CA GLN A 90 -7.56 21.09 -1.51
C GLN A 90 -6.63 22.12 -0.83
N ALA A 91 -5.44 22.34 -1.38
CA ALA A 91 -4.55 23.36 -0.91
C ALA A 91 -5.03 24.72 -1.45
N ASP A 92 -5.19 25.70 -0.55
CA ASP A 92 -5.49 27.10 -0.87
C ASP A 92 -4.47 27.73 -1.84
N ASN A 93 -3.32 27.08 -2.03
CA ASN A 93 -2.33 27.35 -3.07
C ASN A 93 -1.96 26.01 -3.76
N PRO A 94 -2.59 25.66 -4.90
CA PRO A 94 -2.25 24.42 -5.57
C PRO A 94 -0.80 24.48 -6.00
N LEU A 95 -0.02 23.50 -5.54
CA LEU A 95 1.33 23.29 -6.07
C LEU A 95 1.22 23.22 -7.59
N ARG A 96 2.15 23.86 -8.29
CA ARG A 96 2.22 23.83 -9.76
C ARG A 96 3.51 23.13 -10.14
N LEU A 97 3.43 22.17 -11.07
CA LEU A 97 4.64 21.58 -11.61
C LEU A 97 5.22 22.46 -12.69
N LYS A 98 6.56 22.48 -12.79
CA LYS A 98 7.27 23.14 -13.89
C LYS A 98 6.80 22.63 -15.27
N GLU A 99 6.41 21.35 -15.34
CA GLU A 99 5.90 20.71 -16.55
C GLU A 99 4.44 21.08 -16.88
N ASN A 100 3.65 21.50 -15.89
CA ASN A 100 2.28 21.97 -16.08
C ASN A 100 2.03 23.25 -15.27
N PRO A 101 2.47 24.42 -15.75
CA PRO A 101 2.40 25.67 -15.01
C PRO A 101 0.96 26.21 -14.84
N ASN A 102 0.01 25.72 -15.65
CA ASN A 102 -1.37 26.21 -15.67
C ASN A 102 -2.39 25.23 -15.07
N GLY A 103 -1.98 24.00 -14.74
CA GLY A 103 -2.81 23.00 -14.10
C GLY A 103 -2.38 22.70 -12.66
N PRO A 104 -3.25 22.02 -11.88
CA PRO A 104 -2.89 21.53 -10.56
C PRO A 104 -1.70 20.56 -10.64
N ALA A 105 -0.83 20.54 -9.62
CA ALA A 105 0.31 19.64 -9.56
C ALA A 105 -0.10 18.16 -9.61
N PHE A 106 -1.23 17.83 -8.99
CA PHE A 106 -1.71 16.47 -8.86
C PHE A 106 -3.19 16.41 -9.24
N GLU A 107 -3.49 15.62 -10.27
CA GLU A 107 -4.84 15.26 -10.67
C GLU A 107 -5.00 13.75 -10.48
N LEU A 108 -6.01 13.35 -9.73
CA LEU A 108 -6.29 11.94 -9.48
C LEU A 108 -7.56 11.55 -10.23
N ASN A 109 -7.38 10.95 -11.41
CA ASN A 109 -8.48 10.48 -12.26
C ASN A 109 -8.86 9.01 -11.95
N THR A 110 -7.86 8.19 -11.63
CA THR A 110 -8.05 6.77 -11.29
C THR A 110 -7.28 6.39 -10.04
N SER A 111 -7.86 5.52 -9.23
CA SER A 111 -7.20 4.86 -8.10
C SER A 111 -6.82 3.44 -8.51
N LEU A 112 -5.53 3.15 -8.55
CA LEU A 112 -5.00 1.82 -8.82
C LEU A 112 -4.60 1.16 -7.50
N MET A 113 -5.06 -0.07 -7.27
CA MET A 113 -4.70 -0.85 -6.09
C MET A 113 -4.61 -2.34 -6.40
N THR A 114 -3.76 -3.05 -5.66
CA THR A 114 -3.74 -4.51 -5.63
C THR A 114 -4.26 -4.99 -4.29
N ILE A 115 -5.36 -5.74 -4.32
CA ILE A 115 -6.00 -6.33 -3.16
C ILE A 115 -5.43 -7.74 -2.95
N TYR A 116 -4.87 -7.97 -1.78
CA TYR A 116 -4.46 -9.28 -1.28
C TYR A 116 -5.55 -9.77 -0.33
N TYR A 117 -6.05 -10.98 -0.54
CA TYR A 117 -7.17 -11.51 0.25
C TYR A 117 -6.98 -12.99 0.56
N PRO A 118 -7.52 -13.48 1.69
CA PRO A 118 -7.46 -14.89 2.03
C PRO A 118 -8.29 -15.70 1.04
N THR A 119 -7.80 -16.87 0.65
CA THR A 119 -8.54 -17.83 -0.17
C THR A 119 -8.27 -19.25 0.33
N GLN A 120 -9.28 -20.11 0.19
CA GLN A 120 -9.15 -21.56 0.40
C GLN A 120 -8.83 -22.30 -0.90
N ALA A 121 -8.84 -21.61 -2.04
CA ALA A 121 -8.45 -22.21 -3.30
C ALA A 121 -6.99 -22.70 -3.22
N THR A 122 -6.75 -23.90 -3.73
CA THR A 122 -5.40 -24.50 -3.83
C THR A 122 -4.85 -24.42 -5.25
N LYS A 123 -5.73 -24.23 -6.24
CA LYS A 123 -5.39 -24.09 -7.65
C LYS A 123 -5.71 -22.67 -8.11
N ALA A 124 -4.77 -22.04 -8.81
CA ALA A 124 -4.98 -20.74 -9.41
C ALA A 124 -5.79 -20.88 -10.71
N VAL A 125 -6.68 -19.94 -11.00
CA VAL A 125 -7.27 -19.79 -12.34
C VAL A 125 -6.27 -19.09 -13.26
N SER A 126 -5.52 -18.13 -12.72
CA SER A 126 -4.40 -17.47 -13.40
C SER A 126 -3.19 -17.34 -12.46
N SER A 127 -1.98 -17.26 -13.03
CA SER A 127 -0.80 -17.00 -12.23
C SER A 127 -0.85 -15.60 -11.61
N GLY A 128 -0.36 -15.45 -10.38
CA GLY A 128 -0.18 -14.14 -9.75
C GLY A 128 0.60 -13.16 -10.64
N PRO A 129 0.44 -11.85 -10.42
CA PRO A 129 1.09 -10.82 -11.22
C PRO A 129 2.61 -10.90 -11.12
N THR A 130 3.31 -10.39 -12.13
CA THR A 130 4.77 -10.21 -12.08
C THR A 130 5.12 -9.26 -10.94
N TRP A 131 6.20 -9.55 -10.22
CA TRP A 131 6.63 -8.73 -9.08
C TRP A 131 7.04 -7.32 -9.49
N ILE A 132 7.76 -7.20 -10.60
CA ILE A 132 8.23 -5.93 -11.13
C ILE A 132 8.19 -5.93 -12.66
N THR A 133 7.78 -4.81 -13.24
CA THR A 133 7.70 -4.59 -14.68
C THR A 133 8.91 -3.82 -15.20
N VAL A 134 9.18 -3.91 -16.50
CA VAL A 134 10.26 -3.16 -17.16
C VAL A 134 10.12 -1.66 -16.95
N SER A 135 8.89 -1.13 -16.98
CA SER A 135 8.64 0.30 -16.78
C SER A 135 8.96 0.75 -15.35
N GLN A 136 8.68 -0.10 -14.35
CA GLN A 136 9.10 0.16 -12.97
C GLN A 136 10.62 0.15 -12.82
N ILE A 137 11.33 -0.81 -13.46
CA ILE A 137 12.81 -0.86 -13.45
C ILE A 137 13.39 0.44 -14.04
N LYS A 138 12.88 0.90 -15.18
CA LYS A 138 13.28 2.18 -15.78
C LYS A 138 13.04 3.37 -14.82
N GLY A 139 11.91 3.35 -14.11
CA GLY A 139 11.59 4.31 -13.05
C GLY A 139 12.62 4.33 -11.93
N TYR A 140 12.99 3.16 -11.40
CA TYR A 140 14.04 3.03 -10.39
C TYR A 140 15.39 3.55 -10.87
N PHE A 141 15.78 3.25 -12.12
CA PHE A 141 17.02 3.78 -12.68
C PHE A 141 17.02 5.30 -12.82
N LYS A 142 15.87 5.89 -13.18
CA LYS A 142 15.72 7.35 -13.24
C LYS A 142 15.87 7.96 -11.84
N PHE A 143 15.24 7.37 -10.83
CA PHE A 143 15.33 7.83 -9.45
C PHE A 143 16.75 7.70 -8.87
N ALA A 144 17.45 6.60 -9.18
CA ALA A 144 18.83 6.38 -8.76
C ALA A 144 19.86 7.30 -9.46
N GLY A 145 19.42 8.17 -10.37
CA GLY A 145 20.30 9.12 -11.06
C GLY A 145 21.26 8.46 -12.05
N LEU A 146 20.95 7.26 -12.56
CA LEU A 146 21.82 6.58 -13.53
C LEU A 146 21.83 7.33 -14.87
N ASP A 147 23.01 7.53 -15.44
CA ASP A 147 23.17 8.06 -16.81
C ASP A 147 22.65 7.07 -17.86
N LEU A 148 22.39 7.55 -19.08
CA LEU A 148 21.83 6.74 -20.16
C LEU A 148 22.64 5.46 -20.44
N ILE A 149 23.97 5.55 -20.49
CA ILE A 149 24.85 4.39 -20.73
C ILE A 149 24.70 3.36 -19.60
N LYS A 150 24.70 3.81 -18.33
CA LYS A 150 24.50 2.95 -17.16
C LYS A 150 23.14 2.26 -17.20
N ARG A 151 22.08 2.95 -17.67
CA ARG A 151 20.74 2.37 -17.84
C ARG A 151 20.72 1.28 -18.90
N ILE A 152 21.36 1.49 -20.04
CA ILE A 152 21.41 0.51 -21.14
C ILE A 152 22.13 -0.76 -20.69
N ILE A 153 23.25 -0.63 -19.97
CA ILE A 153 24.01 -1.77 -19.46
C ILE A 153 23.25 -2.49 -18.32
N ALA A 154 22.65 -1.74 -17.38
CA ALA A 154 21.98 -2.33 -16.22
C ALA A 154 20.63 -2.98 -16.55
N LEU A 155 19.89 -2.48 -17.55
CA LEU A 155 18.55 -2.98 -17.88
C LEU A 155 18.50 -4.48 -18.19
N PRO A 156 19.31 -5.05 -19.11
CA PRO A 156 19.27 -6.48 -19.40
C PRO A 156 19.65 -7.32 -18.17
N LEU A 157 20.60 -6.85 -17.35
CA LEU A 157 21.02 -7.54 -16.13
C LEU A 157 19.89 -7.61 -15.11
N VAL A 158 19.25 -6.48 -14.82
CA VAL A 158 18.13 -6.44 -13.86
C VAL A 158 16.91 -7.15 -14.41
N PHE A 159 16.60 -7.00 -15.70
CA PHE A 159 15.50 -7.72 -16.33
C PHE A 159 15.70 -9.23 -16.23
N LEU A 160 16.89 -9.75 -16.55
CA LEU A 160 17.17 -11.17 -16.43
C LEU A 160 17.04 -11.65 -14.97
N ALA A 161 17.46 -10.83 -14.01
CA ALA A 161 17.34 -11.12 -12.60
C ALA A 161 15.87 -11.16 -12.11
N THR A 162 14.98 -10.32 -12.66
CA THR A 162 13.63 -10.14 -12.12
C THR A 162 12.49 -10.67 -12.98
N ALA A 163 12.70 -10.95 -14.27
CA ALA A 163 11.63 -11.26 -15.23
C ALA A 163 10.84 -12.53 -14.89
N ARG A 164 11.44 -13.47 -14.16
CA ARG A 164 10.80 -14.72 -13.73
C ARG A 164 10.16 -14.64 -12.36
N ILE A 165 10.32 -13.53 -11.64
CA ILE A 165 9.79 -13.37 -10.28
C ILE A 165 8.30 -13.04 -10.37
N LYS A 166 7.47 -14.01 -10.01
CA LYS A 166 6.02 -13.84 -9.84
C LYS A 166 5.67 -13.78 -8.37
N LEU A 167 4.58 -13.07 -8.05
CA LEU A 167 4.01 -13.14 -6.72
C LEU A 167 3.51 -14.57 -6.44
N PRO A 168 3.73 -15.12 -5.23
CA PRO A 168 3.24 -16.43 -4.83
C PRO A 168 1.75 -16.35 -4.45
N THR A 169 0.94 -15.78 -5.35
CA THR A 169 -0.49 -15.51 -5.16
C THR A 169 -1.29 -16.18 -6.26
N LEU A 170 -2.55 -16.47 -5.95
CA LEU A 170 -3.49 -17.08 -6.89
C LEU A 170 -4.31 -15.97 -7.55
N GLY A 171 -4.28 -15.88 -8.87
CA GLY A 171 -5.08 -14.92 -9.62
C GLY A 171 -6.50 -15.44 -9.84
N SER A 172 -7.48 -14.52 -9.75
CA SER A 172 -8.89 -14.77 -10.10
C SER A 172 -9.55 -15.91 -9.33
N VAL A 173 -9.29 -16.00 -8.02
CA VAL A 173 -9.88 -17.01 -7.13
C VAL A 173 -10.88 -16.38 -6.15
N PRO A 174 -11.91 -17.11 -5.67
CA PRO A 174 -12.85 -16.57 -4.70
C PRO A 174 -12.17 -16.29 -3.35
N ILE A 175 -12.69 -15.28 -2.64
CA ILE A 175 -12.30 -14.99 -1.25
C ILE A 175 -12.75 -16.13 -0.33
N ALA A 176 -11.97 -16.41 0.71
CA ALA A 176 -12.32 -17.42 1.70
C ALA A 176 -13.63 -17.05 2.41
N PRO A 177 -14.55 -18.00 2.62
CA PRO A 177 -15.72 -17.77 3.46
C PRO A 177 -15.28 -17.55 4.91
N SER A 178 -15.91 -16.59 5.58
CA SER A 178 -15.66 -16.27 6.98
C SER A 178 -17.00 -16.04 7.69
N PRO A 179 -17.17 -16.51 8.94
CA PRO A 179 -18.39 -16.29 9.72
C PRO A 179 -18.63 -14.80 10.04
N SER A 180 -17.57 -13.99 10.04
CA SER A 180 -17.62 -12.53 10.20
C SER A 180 -17.02 -11.82 9.00
N LYS A 181 -17.26 -10.50 8.90
CA LYS A 181 -16.58 -9.66 7.91
C LYS A 181 -15.06 -9.72 8.11
N HIS A 182 -14.30 -9.67 7.01
CA HIS A 182 -12.84 -9.59 7.06
C HIS A 182 -12.39 -8.19 7.49
N ASN A 183 -11.29 -8.13 8.24
CA ASN A 183 -10.63 -6.87 8.57
C ASN A 183 -9.90 -6.32 7.33
N LEU A 184 -10.20 -5.08 6.97
CA LEU A 184 -9.54 -4.38 5.86
C LEU A 184 -8.33 -3.60 6.37
N VAL A 185 -7.19 -3.76 5.68
CA VAL A 185 -5.97 -2.98 5.87
C VAL A 185 -5.70 -2.20 4.59
N LEU A 186 -5.61 -0.88 4.70
CA LEU A 186 -5.12 -0.04 3.62
C LEU A 186 -3.59 0.08 3.77
N PHE A 187 -2.87 -0.26 2.69
CA PHE A 187 -1.43 -0.20 2.67
C PHE A 187 -0.95 0.84 1.64
N CYS A 188 -0.13 1.77 2.11
CA CYS A 188 0.51 2.80 1.29
C CYS A 188 2.00 2.50 1.19
N HIS A 189 2.57 2.68 0.00
CA HIS A 189 3.99 2.47 -0.22
C HIS A 189 4.79 3.75 0.09
N GLY A 190 6.09 3.59 0.37
CA GLY A 190 7.02 4.71 0.51
C GLY A 190 7.45 5.32 -0.84
N LEU A 191 8.38 6.27 -0.79
CA LEU A 191 8.98 6.87 -1.99
C LEU A 191 9.59 5.80 -2.90
N THR A 192 9.36 5.93 -4.21
CA THR A 192 9.65 4.94 -5.26
C THR A 192 9.00 3.57 -5.10
N GLY A 193 8.13 3.40 -4.12
CA GLY A 193 7.34 2.19 -3.98
C GLY A 193 6.35 2.01 -5.13
N ASN A 194 5.69 0.86 -5.08
CA ASN A 194 4.52 0.53 -5.90
C ASN A 194 3.67 -0.51 -5.15
N ARG A 195 2.53 -0.88 -5.71
CA ARG A 195 1.57 -1.82 -5.09
C ARG A 195 2.07 -3.26 -4.90
N THR A 196 3.19 -3.65 -5.50
CA THR A 196 3.78 -5.00 -5.41
C THR A 196 5.08 -5.08 -4.60
N CYS A 197 5.72 -3.94 -4.29
CA CYS A 197 6.95 -3.87 -3.48
C CYS A 197 6.84 -4.59 -2.14
N TYR A 198 5.70 -4.43 -1.46
CA TYR A 198 5.45 -4.98 -0.12
C TYR A 198 4.59 -6.25 -0.15
N SER A 199 4.55 -6.94 -1.30
CA SER A 199 3.78 -8.18 -1.47
C SER A 199 4.05 -9.23 -0.38
N GLN A 200 5.28 -9.33 0.13
CA GLN A 200 5.61 -10.25 1.23
C GLN A 200 4.94 -9.91 2.55
N TYR A 201 4.77 -8.63 2.83
CA TYR A 201 4.09 -8.15 4.04
C TYR A 201 2.57 -8.23 3.86
N CYS A 202 2.05 -7.69 2.75
CA CYS A 202 0.62 -7.70 2.45
C CYS A 202 0.07 -9.13 2.32
N GLY A 203 0.81 -10.02 1.67
CA GLY A 203 0.44 -11.43 1.54
C GLY A 203 0.49 -12.18 2.87
N GLN A 204 1.43 -11.86 3.77
CA GLN A 204 1.45 -12.45 5.11
C GLN A 204 0.24 -12.05 5.97
N LEU A 205 -0.20 -10.79 5.87
CA LEU A 205 -1.43 -10.35 6.51
C LEU A 205 -2.64 -11.07 5.90
N ALA A 206 -2.70 -11.20 4.57
CA ALA A 206 -3.77 -11.92 3.90
C ALA A 206 -3.83 -13.40 4.26
N ALA A 207 -2.67 -14.07 4.38
CA ALA A 207 -2.58 -15.47 4.81
C ALA A 207 -3.09 -15.69 6.25
N ARG A 208 -3.14 -14.63 7.07
CA ARG A 208 -3.70 -14.62 8.44
C ARG A 208 -5.17 -14.20 8.50
N GLY A 209 -5.81 -13.95 7.36
CA GLY A 209 -7.25 -13.65 7.28
C GLY A 209 -7.60 -12.16 7.12
N TYR A 210 -6.62 -11.28 6.86
CA TYR A 210 -6.91 -9.87 6.57
C TYR A 210 -7.14 -9.65 5.07
N VAL A 211 -7.96 -8.67 4.70
CA VAL A 211 -7.99 -8.16 3.32
C VAL A 211 -7.08 -6.94 3.30
N VAL A 212 -6.09 -6.91 2.40
CA VAL A 212 -5.13 -5.81 2.30
C VAL A 212 -5.25 -5.15 0.93
N ALA A 213 -5.63 -3.88 0.90
CA ALA A 213 -5.61 -3.08 -0.32
C ALA A 213 -4.31 -2.27 -0.39
N ALA A 214 -3.38 -2.69 -1.25
CA ALA A 214 -2.13 -1.98 -1.49
C ALA A 214 -2.35 -0.93 -2.59
N ILE A 215 -2.32 0.34 -2.22
CA ILE A 215 -2.63 1.47 -3.10
C ILE A 215 -1.37 1.86 -3.87
N GLU A 216 -1.53 2.13 -5.18
CA GLU A 216 -0.51 2.77 -6.00
C GLU A 216 -0.78 4.26 -6.10
N HIS A 217 0.14 5.06 -5.56
CA HIS A 217 0.01 6.50 -5.54
C HIS A 217 0.24 7.10 -6.93
N ARG A 218 -0.57 8.09 -7.30
CA ARG A 218 -0.47 8.84 -8.58
C ARG A 218 0.11 10.24 -8.41
N ASP A 219 0.74 10.49 -7.27
CA ASP A 219 1.35 11.76 -6.86
C ASP A 219 2.82 11.90 -7.28
N ARG A 220 3.28 11.11 -8.26
CA ARG A 220 4.69 11.00 -8.69
C ARG A 220 5.68 10.50 -7.62
N SER A 221 5.22 10.03 -6.47
CA SER A 221 6.09 9.39 -5.48
C SER A 221 6.53 7.98 -5.90
N GLY A 222 5.71 7.25 -6.66
CA GLY A 222 6.01 5.88 -7.10
C GLY A 222 7.07 5.83 -8.21
N ALA A 223 7.73 4.67 -8.36
CA ALA A 223 8.73 4.49 -9.43
C ALA A 223 8.13 4.60 -10.83
N HIS A 224 6.89 4.13 -10.99
CA HIS A 224 6.15 4.17 -12.24
C HIS A 224 4.68 3.87 -11.98
N THR A 225 3.79 4.54 -12.69
CA THR A 225 2.35 4.28 -12.66
C THR A 225 1.71 4.73 -13.99
N VAL A 226 0.64 4.07 -14.44
CA VAL A 226 -0.02 4.33 -15.74
C VAL A 226 -1.50 4.54 -15.52
N VAL A 227 -2.03 5.68 -15.94
CA VAL A 227 -3.47 5.97 -15.87
C VAL A 227 -4.09 5.41 -17.13
N ASN A 228 -4.94 4.39 -16.99
CA ASN A 228 -5.77 3.97 -18.10
C ASN A 228 -7.01 4.85 -18.09
N SER A 229 -7.01 5.91 -18.90
CA SER A 229 -8.22 6.68 -19.14
C SER A 229 -9.21 5.78 -19.87
N SER A 230 -10.23 5.27 -19.18
CA SER A 230 -11.45 4.90 -19.87
C SER A 230 -12.04 6.19 -20.40
N THR A 231 -11.79 6.51 -21.67
CA THR A 231 -12.53 7.55 -22.37
C THR A 231 -13.99 7.26 -22.12
N ARG A 232 -14.67 8.15 -21.39
CA ARG A 232 -16.12 8.07 -21.24
C ARG A 232 -16.69 8.19 -22.66
N PRO A 233 -17.53 7.27 -23.13
CA PRO A 233 -18.31 7.51 -24.35
C PRO A 233 -19.18 8.76 -24.18
#